data_AF-A0A545SEP5-F1
#
_entry.id   AF-A0A545SEP5-F1
#
_cell.length_a   1.000
_cell.length_b   1.000
_cell.length_c   1.000
_cell.angle_alpha   90.00
_cell.angle_beta   90.00
_cell.angle_gamma   90.00
#
_symmetry.space_group_name_H-M   'P 1'
#
loop_
_entity.id
_entity.type
_entity.pdbx_description
1 polymer ?
#
loop_
_entity_poly.entity_id
_entity_poly.type
_entity_poly.pdbx_seq_one_letter_code
_entity_poly.pdbx_strand_id
1 'polypeptide(L)'
;MRLSIPLLTLALCSSALHAQAAEPVPTRGQSMQTVLQQYGEPQERLAAVGKPPITRWVYPGFTVYFERRWTIHAVPHRPRHAAPPAAH
;
A
#
# COMPACT_ATOMS: atom_id res chain seq x y z
N MET A 1 -56.77 -18.80 0.05
CA MET A 1 -55.72 -18.94 1.08
C MET A 1 -54.68 -17.87 0.84
N ARG A 2 -54.42 -17.03 1.84
CA ARG A 2 -53.55 -15.84 1.74
C ARG A 2 -52.11 -16.28 2.01
N LEU A 3 -51.24 -16.26 1.00
CA LEU A 3 -49.80 -16.41 1.21
C LEU A 3 -49.15 -15.03 1.20
N SER A 4 -48.76 -14.63 2.40
CA SER A 4 -48.03 -13.42 2.74
C SER A 4 -46.61 -13.49 2.18
N ILE A 5 -46.22 -12.49 1.37
CA ILE A 5 -44.85 -12.33 0.87
C ILE A 5 -44.09 -11.51 1.93
N PRO A 6 -43.11 -12.06 2.67
CA PRO A 6 -42.30 -11.23 3.55
C PRO A 6 -41.35 -10.39 2.70
N LEU A 7 -41.39 -9.07 2.93
CA LEU A 7 -40.45 -8.09 2.40
C LEU A 7 -39.01 -8.62 2.54
N LEU A 8 -38.34 -8.85 1.41
CA LEU A 8 -36.91 -9.12 1.42
C LEU A 8 -36.18 -7.77 1.50
N THR A 9 -35.51 -7.62 2.63
CA THR A 9 -34.70 -6.51 3.11
C THR A 9 -33.88 -5.83 2.02
N LEU A 10 -34.12 -4.53 1.82
CA LEU A 10 -33.24 -3.64 1.09
C LEU A 10 -31.88 -3.65 1.81
N ALA A 11 -30.86 -4.28 1.23
CA ALA A 11 -29.51 -4.21 1.74
C ALA A 11 -29.04 -2.75 1.63
N LEU A 12 -28.99 -2.05 2.77
CA LEU A 12 -28.28 -0.79 2.90
C LEU A 12 -26.86 -1.03 2.41
N CYS A 13 -26.52 -0.48 1.25
CA CYS A 13 -25.15 -0.32 0.80
C CYS A 13 -24.43 0.57 1.83
N SER A 14 -23.82 -0.04 2.84
CA SER A 14 -22.84 0.62 3.70
C SER A 14 -21.63 0.96 2.84
N SER A 15 -21.64 2.16 2.25
CA SER A 15 -20.44 2.73 1.65
C SER A 15 -19.46 3.00 2.79
N ALA A 16 -18.54 2.06 3.01
CA ALA A 16 -17.42 2.27 3.92
C ALA A 16 -16.71 3.55 3.48
N LEU A 17 -16.82 4.59 4.30
CA LEU A 17 -15.99 5.78 4.18
C LEU A 17 -14.55 5.28 4.37
N HIS A 18 -13.86 5.00 3.27
CA HIS A 18 -12.44 4.66 3.28
C HIS A 18 -11.70 5.93 3.69
N ALA A 19 -11.60 6.15 5.00
CA ALA A 19 -10.56 6.99 5.54
C ALA A 19 -9.26 6.40 4.99
N GLN A 20 -8.61 7.14 4.10
CA GLN A 20 -7.38 6.74 3.43
C GLN A 20 -6.26 6.75 4.48
N ALA A 21 -6.28 5.78 5.38
CA ALA A 21 -5.20 5.53 6.31
C ALA A 21 -4.01 5.11 5.46
N ALA A 22 -2.90 5.83 5.59
CA ALA A 22 -1.65 5.43 4.95
C ALA A 22 -1.37 3.98 5.36
N GLU A 23 -1.21 3.09 4.37
CA GLU A 23 -0.89 1.70 4.66
C GLU A 23 0.41 1.65 5.49
N PRO A 24 0.46 0.84 6.57
CA PRO A 24 1.61 0.79 7.43
C PRO A 24 2.83 0.30 6.65
N VAL A 25 3.87 1.12 6.49
CA VAL A 25 5.08 0.75 5.73
C VAL A 25 6.09 -0.03 6.57
N PRO A 26 6.98 -0.83 5.95
CA PRO A 26 8.03 -1.54 6.67
C PRO A 26 8.90 -0.61 7.52
N THR A 27 9.24 -1.06 8.73
CA THR A 27 10.14 -0.31 9.62
C THR A 27 11.60 -0.60 9.29
N ARG A 28 12.47 0.39 9.56
CA ARG A 28 13.92 0.24 9.39
C ARG A 28 14.43 -0.94 10.22
N GLY A 29 15.31 -1.75 9.63
CA GLY A 29 15.88 -2.95 10.25
C GLY A 29 15.06 -4.23 10.02
N GLN A 30 13.86 -4.17 9.43
CA GLN A 30 13.17 -5.40 9.03
C GLN A 30 13.94 -6.13 7.93
N SER A 31 13.96 -7.47 8.00
CA SER A 31 14.60 -8.29 6.97
C SER A 31 13.75 -8.36 5.70
N MET A 32 14.37 -8.58 4.54
CA MET A 32 13.64 -8.84 3.29
C MET A 32 12.59 -9.94 3.43
N GLN A 33 12.92 -11.02 4.15
CA GLN A 33 11.98 -12.12 4.42
C GLN A 33 10.78 -11.63 5.23
N THR A 34 11.00 -10.84 6.28
CA THR A 34 9.92 -10.26 7.09
C THR A 34 9.00 -9.38 6.24
N VAL A 35 9.58 -8.57 5.35
CA VAL A 35 8.80 -7.73 4.43
C VAL A 35 7.96 -8.59 3.49
N LEU A 36 8.51 -9.66 2.91
CA LEU A 36 7.72 -10.59 2.09
C LEU A 36 6.59 -11.28 2.87
N GLN A 37 6.86 -11.69 4.11
CA GLN A 37 5.85 -12.33 4.95
C GLN A 37 4.71 -11.38 5.32
N GLN A 38 4.99 -10.10 5.54
CA GLN A 38 3.99 -9.11 5.95
C GLN A 38 3.24 -8.48 4.77
N TYR A 39 3.93 -8.24 3.65
CA TYR A 39 3.42 -7.44 2.53
C TYR A 39 3.23 -8.24 1.23
N GLY A 40 3.67 -9.49 1.20
CA GLY A 40 3.64 -10.33 -0.01
C GLY A 40 4.72 -9.97 -1.02
N GLU A 41 4.56 -10.51 -2.24
CA GLU A 41 5.46 -10.21 -3.35
C GLU A 41 5.29 -8.75 -3.81
N PRO A 42 6.40 -8.00 -4.01
CA PRO A 42 6.33 -6.67 -4.60
C PRO A 42 5.90 -6.76 -6.08
N GLN A 43 5.38 -5.65 -6.61
CA GLN A 43 5.10 -5.51 -8.03
C GLN A 43 6.39 -5.57 -8.86
N GLU A 44 7.46 -4.96 -8.35
CA GLU A 44 8.75 -4.94 -9.02
C GLU A 44 9.91 -5.10 -8.03
N ARG A 45 10.92 -5.88 -8.44
CA ARG A 45 12.20 -6.02 -7.73
C ARG A 45 13.32 -5.47 -8.61
N LEU A 46 13.86 -4.32 -8.24
CA LEU A 46 14.98 -3.71 -8.95
C LEU A 46 16.29 -4.20 -8.36
N ALA A 47 17.22 -4.58 -9.24
CA ALA A 47 18.53 -5.10 -8.87
C ALA A 47 19.31 -4.10 -8.02
N ALA A 48 20.22 -4.63 -7.19
CA ALA A 48 21.05 -3.80 -6.34
C ALA A 48 22.00 -2.92 -7.16
N VAL A 49 22.13 -1.65 -6.79
CA VAL A 49 23.06 -0.69 -7.40
C VAL A 49 23.97 -0.04 -6.36
N GLY A 50 25.19 0.33 -6.77
CA GLY A 50 26.13 1.09 -5.95
C GLY A 50 26.96 0.29 -4.94
N LYS A 51 27.73 1.02 -4.12
CA LYS A 51 28.50 0.54 -2.97
C LYS A 51 28.26 1.52 -1.81
N PRO A 52 27.57 1.11 -0.72
CA PRO A 52 27.00 -0.21 -0.46
C PRO A 52 25.87 -0.57 -1.45
N PRO A 53 25.59 -1.87 -1.68
CA PRO A 53 24.56 -2.30 -2.62
C PRO A 53 23.16 -2.01 -2.08
N ILE A 54 22.39 -1.22 -2.84
CA ILE A 54 21.00 -0.86 -2.49
C ILE A 54 20.02 -1.53 -3.45
N THR A 55 19.19 -2.43 -2.91
CA THR A 55 18.09 -3.09 -3.62
C THR A 55 16.80 -2.32 -3.39
N ARG A 56 15.95 -2.19 -4.41
CA ARG A 56 14.65 -1.51 -4.31
C ARG A 56 13.52 -2.44 -4.69
N TRP A 57 12.50 -2.53 -3.83
CA TRP A 57 11.25 -3.21 -4.15
C TRP A 57 10.09 -2.22 -4.16
N VAL A 58 9.22 -2.35 -5.16
CA VAL A 58 8.06 -1.48 -5.37
C VAL A 58 6.79 -2.23 -5.05
N TYR A 59 6.00 -1.70 -4.12
CA TYR A 59 4.65 -2.14 -3.77
C TYR A 59 3.64 -1.10 -4.25
N PRO A 60 2.34 -1.42 -4.34
CA PRO A 60 1.33 -0.47 -4.81
C PRO A 60 1.33 0.86 -4.03
N GLY A 61 1.44 0.78 -2.70
CA GLY A 61 1.36 1.94 -1.81
C GLY A 61 2.70 2.51 -1.34
N PHE A 62 3.82 1.83 -1.56
CA PHE A 62 5.13 2.29 -1.09
C PHE A 62 6.30 1.64 -1.83
N THR A 63 7.48 2.25 -1.71
CA THR A 63 8.74 1.67 -2.18
C THR A 63 9.66 1.45 -0.98
N VAL A 64 10.21 0.24 -0.86
CA VAL A 64 11.17 -0.12 0.21
C VAL A 64 12.57 -0.32 -0.36
N TYR A 65 13.55 0.17 0.38
CA TYR A 65 14.97 0.14 0.05
C TYR A 65 15.69 -0.74 1.05
N PHE A 66 16.53 -1.63 0.53
CA PHE A 66 17.32 -2.55 1.33
C PHE A 66 18.80 -2.33 1.09
N GLU A 67 19.58 -2.34 2.15
CA GLU A 67 21.02 -2.60 2.07
C GLU A 67 21.26 -4.06 2.40
N ARG A 68 21.85 -4.81 1.48
CA ARG A 68 21.96 -6.28 1.57
C ARG A 68 20.58 -6.92 1.77
N ARG A 69 20.25 -7.30 3.02
CA ARG A 69 19.01 -7.99 3.42
C ARG A 69 18.14 -7.18 4.39
N TRP A 70 18.55 -5.96 4.73
CA TRP A 70 17.95 -5.15 5.78
C TRP A 70 17.29 -3.91 5.20
N THR A 71 16.07 -3.63 5.66
CA THR A 71 15.34 -2.42 5.30
C THR A 71 16.08 -1.20 5.84
N ILE A 72 16.46 -0.30 4.95
CA ILE A 72 17.07 0.98 5.34
C ILE A 72 16.06 2.11 5.30
N HIS A 73 15.10 2.08 4.36
CA HIS A 73 14.05 3.08 4.22
C HIS A 73 12.81 2.50 3.53
N ALA A 74 11.63 3.01 3.89
CA ALA A 74 10.38 2.78 3.18
C ALA A 74 9.69 4.12 2.92
N VAL A 75 9.28 4.36 1.67
CA VAL A 75 8.73 5.63 1.20
C VAL A 75 7.29 5.39 0.73
N PRO A 76 6.27 5.87 1.47
CA PRO A 76 4.88 5.77 1.02
C PRO A 76 4.67 6.63 -0.23
N HIS A 77 3.93 6.07 -1.19
CA HIS A 77 3.49 6.78 -2.38
C HIS A 77 2.41 7.77 -1.97
N ARG A 78 2.71 9.07 -2.05
CA ARG A 78 1.67 10.09 -1.85
C ARG A 78 0.94 10.34 -3.17
N PRO A 79 -0.40 10.42 -3.17
CA PRO A 79 -1.10 10.95 -4.32
C PRO A 79 -0.58 12.36 -4.60
N ARG A 80 -0.24 12.63 -5.86
CA ARG A 80 0.14 13.98 -6.28
C ARG A 80 -1.08 14.87 -6.06
N HIS A 81 -1.00 15.77 -5.10
CA HIS A 81 -1.98 16.83 -4.98
C HIS A 81 -1.89 17.69 -6.25
N ALA A 82 -3.00 17.81 -6.99
CA ALA A 82 -3.02 18.64 -8.19
C ALA A 82 -2.65 20.08 -7.79
N ALA A 83 -1.77 20.71 -8.57
CA ALA A 83 -1.47 22.12 -8.36
C ALA A 83 -2.79 22.90 -8.47
N PRO A 84 -3.11 23.81 -7.53
CA PRO A 84 -4.26 24.68 -7.70
C PRO A 84 -4.12 25.44 -9.03
N PRO A 85 -5.20 25.59 -9.82
CA PRO A 85 -5.12 26.30 -11.10
C PRO A 85 -4.53 27.68 -10.83
N ALA A 86 -3.50 28.05 -11.59
CA ALA A 86 -2.86 29.35 -11.46
C ALA A 86 -3.92 30.44 -11.69
N ALA A 87 -4.26 31.18 -10.63
CA ALA A 87 -5.09 32.37 -10.76
C ALA A 87 -4.26 33.42 -11.52
N HIS A 88 -4.72 33.76 -12.72
CA HIS A 88 -4.26 34.91 -13.49
C HIS A 88 -5.01 36.16 -13.06
#